data_AF-A0A934BDJ2-F1
#
_entry.id   AF-A0A934BDJ2-F1
#
_cell.length_a   1.000
_cell.length_b   1.000
_cell.length_c   1.000
_cell.angle_alpha   90.00
_cell.angle_beta   90.00
_cell.angle_gamma   90.00
#
_symmetry.space_group_name_H-M   'P 1'
#
loop_
_entity.id
_entity.type
_entity.pdbx_description
1 polymer ?
#
loop_
_entity_poly.entity_id
_entity_poly.type
_entity_poly.pdbx_seq_one_letter_code
_entity_poly.pdbx_strand_id
1 'polypeptide(L)'
;MDGINGIAGLTGLIGFALMAYFAYFMMNDYDLFLMSIILAAGCMGFLPFNFPKARVFMGDVGSIFLGFVFASFVVRLSVTISIFLCSDAVPPEPFVSVYEQ
;
A
#
# COMPACT_ATOMS: atom_id res chain seq x y z
N MET A 1 6.69 13.96 1.43
CA MET A 1 6.51 15.25 2.13
C MET A 1 5.14 15.79 1.79
N ASP A 2 4.33 16.16 2.78
CA ASP A 2 2.98 16.72 2.61
C ASP A 2 3.05 18.22 2.25
N GLY A 3 3.48 18.50 1.00
CA GLY A 3 3.68 19.87 0.51
C GLY A 3 2.47 20.46 -0.23
N ILE A 4 1.47 19.64 -0.54
CA ILE A 4 0.24 20.05 -1.24
C ILE A 4 -0.93 19.36 -0.55
N ASN A 5 -1.92 20.16 -0.15
CA ASN A 5 -3.14 19.69 0.51
C ASN A 5 -3.75 18.51 -0.23
N GLY A 6 -3.93 17.41 0.48
CA GLY A 6 -4.57 16.20 0.01
C GLY A 6 -3.65 15.23 -0.72
N ILE A 7 -2.44 15.64 -1.17
CA ILE A 7 -1.59 14.73 -1.97
C ILE A 7 -1.13 13.54 -1.13
N ALA A 8 -0.51 13.76 0.03
CA ALA A 8 0.02 12.66 0.84
C ALA A 8 -1.10 11.71 1.32
N GLY A 9 -2.26 12.27 1.70
CA GLY A 9 -3.43 11.48 2.08
C GLY A 9 -4.03 10.70 0.91
N LEU A 10 -4.15 11.31 -0.27
CA LEU A 10 -4.80 10.67 -1.43
C LEU A 10 -3.88 9.61 -2.04
N THR A 11 -2.58 9.88 -2.16
CA THR A 11 -1.62 8.89 -2.65
C THR A 11 -1.49 7.72 -1.66
N GLY A 12 -1.51 7.99 -0.35
CA GLY A 12 -1.60 6.95 0.67
C GLY A 12 -2.87 6.10 0.52
N LEU A 13 -4.04 6.74 0.41
CA LEU A 13 -5.32 6.04 0.22
C LEU A 13 -5.30 5.12 -0.99
N ILE A 14 -4.94 5.65 -2.16
CA ILE A 14 -4.92 4.88 -3.41
C ILE A 14 -3.86 3.79 -3.38
N GLY A 15 -2.64 4.13 -2.91
CA GLY A 15 -1.53 3.19 -2.85
C GLY A 15 -1.84 1.99 -1.96
N PHE A 16 -2.28 2.22 -0.72
CA PHE A 16 -2.63 1.14 0.20
C PHE A 16 -3.88 0.35 -0.24
N ALA A 17 -4.85 0.99 -0.91
CA ALA A 17 -6.00 0.27 -1.47
C ALA A 17 -5.60 -0.68 -2.60
N LEU A 18 -4.71 -0.25 -3.51
CA LEU A 18 -4.16 -1.11 -4.56
C LEU A 18 -3.29 -2.24 -3.97
N MET A 19 -2.52 -1.95 -2.93
CA MET A 19 -1.74 -2.96 -2.20
C MET A 19 -2.66 -4.02 -1.58
N ALA A 20 -3.75 -3.60 -0.93
CA ALA A 20 -4.75 -4.50 -0.37
C ALA A 20 -5.39 -5.38 -1.47
N TYR A 21 -5.76 -4.78 -2.60
CA TYR A 21 -6.30 -5.50 -3.75
C TYR A 21 -5.33 -6.57 -4.23
N PHE A 22 -4.06 -6.23 -4.45
CA PHE A 22 -3.06 -7.17 -4.94
C PHE A 22 -2.78 -8.29 -3.91
N ALA A 23 -2.64 -7.95 -2.63
CA ALA A 23 -2.41 -8.92 -1.56
C ALA A 23 -3.53 -9.97 -1.48
N TYR A 24 -4.80 -9.52 -1.62
CA TYR A 24 -5.95 -10.40 -1.58
C TYR A 24 -6.08 -11.26 -2.83
N PHE A 25 -6.09 -10.65 -4.02
CA PHE A 25 -6.44 -11.35 -5.26
C PHE A 25 -5.28 -12.10 -5.91
N MET A 26 -4.04 -11.63 -5.76
CA MET A 26 -2.89 -12.23 -6.43
C MET A 26 -2.06 -13.12 -5.52
N MET A 27 -2.01 -12.83 -4.22
CA MET A 27 -1.12 -13.54 -3.29
C MET A 27 -1.84 -14.34 -2.20
N ASN A 28 -3.15 -14.13 -2.02
CA ASN A 28 -3.92 -14.68 -0.89
C ASN A 28 -3.27 -14.36 0.49
N ASP A 29 -2.57 -13.23 0.61
CA ASP A 29 -1.95 -12.77 1.86
C ASP A 29 -2.94 -11.89 2.65
N TYR A 30 -3.73 -12.55 3.51
CA TYR A 30 -4.77 -11.90 4.31
C TYR A 30 -4.21 -10.91 5.35
N ASP A 31 -3.02 -11.18 5.90
CA ASP A 31 -2.39 -10.29 6.87
C ASP A 31 -1.99 -8.96 6.21
N LEU A 32 -1.36 -9.03 5.04
CA LEU A 32 -0.98 -7.84 4.28
C LEU A 32 -2.21 -7.07 3.77
N PHE A 33 -3.26 -7.78 3.37
CA PHE A 33 -4.55 -7.19 3.02
C PHE A 33 -5.13 -6.37 4.18
N LEU A 34 -5.23 -6.95 5.38
CA LEU A 34 -5.79 -6.30 6.56
C LEU A 34 -4.98 -5.06 6.98
N MET A 35 -3.65 -5.16 6.97
CA MET A 35 -2.80 -4.02 7.32
C MET A 35 -2.91 -2.89 6.29
N SER A 36 -2.95 -3.25 5.00
CA SER A 36 -3.10 -2.27 3.92
C SER A 36 -4.46 -1.57 3.96
N ILE A 37 -5.56 -2.29 4.21
CA ILE A 37 -6.89 -1.68 4.25
C ILE A 37 -7.07 -0.75 5.46
N ILE A 38 -6.46 -1.07 6.61
CA ILE A 38 -6.47 -0.19 7.79
C ILE A 38 -5.74 1.14 7.50
N LEU A 39 -4.58 1.08 6.84
CA LEU A 39 -3.84 2.29 6.46
C LEU A 39 -4.58 3.11 5.41
N ALA A 40 -5.21 2.45 4.44
CA ALA A 40 -6.07 3.10 3.46
C ALA A 40 -7.24 3.82 4.15
N ALA A 41 -7.93 3.14 5.08
CA ALA A 41 -9.02 3.73 5.86
C ALA A 41 -8.55 4.91 6.73
N GLY A 42 -7.35 4.83 7.32
CA GLY A 42 -6.74 5.94 8.05
C GLY A 42 -6.50 7.16 7.15
N CYS A 43 -5.99 6.95 5.93
CA CYS A 43 -5.81 8.01 4.93
C CYS A 43 -7.16 8.61 4.49
N MET A 44 -8.18 7.76 4.31
CA MET A 44 -9.54 8.20 4.00
C MET A 44 -10.14 9.05 5.13
N GLY A 45 -9.95 8.65 6.40
CA GLY A 45 -10.40 9.41 7.56
C GLY A 45 -9.67 10.74 7.75
N PHE A 46 -8.41 10.83 7.33
CA PHE A 46 -7.61 12.06 7.34
C PHE A 46 -8.04 13.06 6.25
N LEU A 47 -8.44 12.58 5.08
CA LEU A 47 -8.68 13.40 3.87
C LEU A 47 -9.62 14.59 4.08
N PRO A 48 -10.79 14.47 4.75
CA PRO A 48 -11.71 15.60 4.99
C PRO A 48 -11.12 16.72 5.86
N PHE A 49 -10.06 16.43 6.63
CA PHE A 49 -9.36 17.43 7.46
C PHE A 49 -8.22 18.11 6.71
N ASN A 50 -7.77 17.55 5.59
CA ASN A 50 -6.61 18.00 4.85
C ASN A 50 -6.96 18.61 3.48
N PHE A 51 -7.97 18.08 2.77
CA PHE A 51 -8.38 18.53 1.43
C PHE A 51 -9.78 19.19 1.45
N PRO A 52 -10.03 20.28 0.67
CA PRO A 52 -9.10 21.06 -0.13
C PRO A 52 -8.40 22.19 0.66
N LYS A 53 -8.99 22.66 1.77
CA LYS A 53 -8.35 23.60 2.71
C LYS A 53 -7.89 22.82 3.93
N ALA A 54 -6.58 22.71 4.11
CA ALA A 54 -6.00 21.98 5.23
C ALA A 54 -6.31 22.63 6.57
N ARG A 55 -6.94 21.87 7.46
CA ARG A 55 -7.10 22.16 8.89
C ARG A 55 -6.10 21.38 9.72
N VAL A 56 -5.73 20.19 9.24
CA VAL A 56 -4.70 19.32 9.81
C VAL A 56 -3.72 18.98 8.71
N PHE A 57 -2.43 19.17 8.98
CA PHE A 57 -1.34 18.76 8.11
C PHE A 57 -0.81 17.41 8.57
N MET A 58 -0.45 16.55 7.61
CA MET A 58 0.20 15.29 7.94
C MET A 58 1.64 15.51 8.42
N GLY A 59 2.28 16.57 7.88
CA GLY A 59 3.65 16.93 8.19
C GLY A 59 4.67 15.91 7.70
N ASP A 60 5.94 16.15 8.04
CA ASP A 60 7.04 15.28 7.65
C ASP A 60 6.93 13.92 8.35
N VAL A 61 6.60 13.93 9.64
CA VAL A 61 6.47 12.69 10.44
C VAL A 61 5.45 11.73 9.83
N GLY A 62 4.22 12.21 9.55
CA GLY A 62 3.18 11.36 9.00
C GLY A 62 3.48 10.92 7.57
N SER A 63 3.96 11.83 6.71
CA SER A 63 4.20 11.51 5.30
C SER A 63 5.42 10.59 5.09
N ILE A 64 6.46 10.72 5.93
CA ILE A 64 7.60 9.80 5.93
C ILE A 64 7.18 8.44 6.49
N PHE A 65 6.37 8.41 7.55
CA PHE A 65 5.83 7.15 8.08
C PHE A 65 5.04 6.38 7.02
N LEU A 66 4.08 7.02 6.34
CA LEU A 66 3.32 6.35 5.28
C LEU A 66 4.22 5.86 4.14
N GLY A 67 5.20 6.67 3.71
CA GLY A 67 6.17 6.26 2.69
C GLY A 67 7.02 5.05 3.11
N PHE A 68 7.50 5.04 4.36
CA PHE A 68 8.28 3.94 4.91
C PHE A 68 7.47 2.65 5.00
N VAL A 69 6.24 2.72 5.54
CA VAL A 69 5.37 1.54 5.64
C VAL A 69 5.01 1.03 4.25
N PHE A 70 4.68 1.92 3.31
CA PHE A 70 4.40 1.53 1.93
C PHE A 70 5.60 0.82 1.29
N ALA A 71 6.80 1.37 1.41
CA ALA A 71 8.01 0.72 0.90
C ALA A 71 8.28 -0.64 1.56
N SER A 72 8.05 -0.77 2.87
CA SER A 72 8.19 -2.05 3.58
C SER A 72 7.23 -3.12 3.07
N PHE A 73 5.98 -2.73 2.74
CA PHE A 73 4.98 -3.63 2.19
C PHE A 73 5.34 -4.04 0.77
N VAL A 74 5.82 -3.11 -0.06
CA VAL A 74 6.35 -3.43 -1.39
C VAL A 74 7.48 -4.45 -1.31
N VAL A 75 8.44 -4.28 -0.39
CA VAL A 75 9.54 -5.24 -0.22
C VAL A 75 9.03 -6.61 0.21
N ARG A 76 8.09 -6.67 1.16
CA ARG A 76 7.44 -7.93 1.58
C ARG A 76 6.72 -8.63 0.42
N LEU A 77 6.07 -7.85 -0.44
CA LEU A 77 5.32 -8.34 -1.61
C LEU A 77 6.22 -8.80 -2.75
N SER A 78 7.44 -8.27 -2.84
CA SER A 78 8.37 -8.47 -3.94
C SER A 78 9.07 -9.82 -3.86
N VAL A 79 8.32 -10.90 -4.11
CA VAL A 79 8.86 -12.27 -4.15
C VAL A 79 9.71 -12.52 -5.40
N THR A 80 9.38 -11.85 -6.52
CA THR A 80 10.09 -11.98 -7.80
C THR A 80 10.31 -10.61 -8.44
N ILE A 81 11.42 -10.44 -9.16
CA ILE A 81 11.74 -9.21 -9.89
C ILE A 81 10.64 -8.81 -10.89
N SER A 82 9.95 -9.78 -11.48
CA SER A 82 8.81 -9.56 -12.39
C SER A 82 7.63 -8.86 -11.72
N ILE A 83 7.31 -9.25 -10.48
CA ILE A 83 6.23 -8.64 -9.68
C ILE A 83 6.65 -7.22 -9.29
N PHE A 84 7.92 -7.03 -8.93
CA PHE A 84 8.47 -5.70 -8.62
C PHE A 84 8.46 -4.76 -9.84
N LEU A 85 8.79 -5.28 -11.03
CA LEU A 85 8.79 -4.52 -12.28
C LEU A 85 7.41 -4.43 -12.95
N CYS A 86 6.39 -5.07 -12.38
CA CYS A 86 5.05 -5.16 -12.95
C CYS A 86 5.05 -5.69 -14.41
N SER A 87 6.02 -6.54 -14.77
CA SER A 87 6.13 -7.09 -16.13
C SER A 87 5.16 -8.24 -16.35
N ASP A 88 4.90 -9.00 -15.29
CA ASP A 88 3.95 -10.08 -15.24
C ASP A 88 2.84 -9.65 -14.29
N ALA A 89 1.75 -9.09 -14.81
CA ALA A 89 0.56 -8.76 -14.01
C ALA A 89 -0.13 -10.01 -13.42
N VAL A 90 0.37 -11.20 -13.77
CA VAL A 90 -0.08 -12.51 -13.35
C VAL A 90 1.09 -13.19 -12.64
N PRO A 91 0.98 -13.53 -11.34
CA PRO A 91 2.00 -14.33 -10.70
C PRO A 91 2.11 -15.68 -11.43
N PRO A 92 3.32 -16.20 -11.69
CA PRO A 92 3.46 -17.60 -12.08
C PRO A 92 2.81 -18.46 -10.99
N GLU A 93 2.13 -19.52 -11.42
CA GLU A 93 1.38 -20.50 -10.61
C GLU A 93 1.90 -20.64 -9.15
N PRO A 94 0.98 -20.76 -8.16
CA PRO A 94 1.34 -20.77 -6.76
C PRO A 94 2.47 -21.77 -6.49
N PHE A 95 3.54 -21.30 -5.84
CA PHE A 95 4.75 -22.04 -5.46
C PHE A 95 4.48 -23.08 -4.35
N VAL A 96 3.32 -23.73 -4.38
CA VAL A 96 2.82 -24.70 -3.41
C VAL A 96 3.31 -26.11 -3.74
N SER A 97 3.97 -26.35 -4.88
CA SER A 97 4.39 -27.71 -5.29
C SER A 97 5.81 -28.15 -4.88
N VAL A 98 6.59 -27.36 -4.14
CA VAL A 98 8.01 -27.71 -3.83
C VAL A 98 8.20 -28.24 -2.39
N TYR A 99 7.18 -28.20 -1.55
CA TYR A 99 7.24 -28.78 -0.19
C TYR A 99 6.46 -30.09 -0.03
N GLU A 100 5.91 -30.63 -1.13
CA GLU A 100 5.14 -31.87 -1.13
C GLU A 100 5.56 -32.79 -2.28
N GLN A 101 6.87 -33.06 -2.37
CA GLN A 101 7.45 -34.21 -3.08
C GLN A 101 8.86 -34.55 -2.58
#